data_AF-A0A0W0WEN9-F1
#
_entry.id   AF-A0A0W0WEN9-F1
#
_cell.length_a   1.000
_cell.length_b   1.000
_cell.length_c   1.000
_cell.angle_alpha   90.00
_cell.angle_beta   90.00
_cell.angle_gamma   90.00
#
_symmetry.space_group_name_H-M   'P 1'
#
loop_
_entity.id
_entity.type
_entity.pdbx_description
1 polymer ?
#
loop_
_entity_poly.entity_id
_entity_poly.type
_entity_poly.pdbx_seq_one_letter_code
_entity_poly.pdbx_strand_id
1 'polypeptide(L)'
;MKNSLKSSYAFWIKESYLKEDKRLYKAEAKVMLAGLKKDIHFDELLTLVESTLNKIPKGVEFFSKGDSFATKLKEWHVDLLQRQQDYKQFDLSNLNSEAVADEVKPLLNLLKTIIEDPSFLMHTRAQTILKTISKLEQLQKTLSYIAQLPEAILSPEAQKKSYSTAHKGTMQLYDNHQATYLESNSLSLMANGLLVNCLEVYQDLQQEEPKTKKCLIM
;
A
#
# COMPACT_ATOMS: atom_id res chain seq x y z
N MET A 1 7.26 6.84 -6.96
CA MET A 1 6.30 5.73 -6.75
C MET A 1 5.03 5.96 -7.55
N LYS A 2 4.64 4.99 -8.39
CA LYS A 2 3.45 5.08 -9.27
C LYS A 2 2.16 4.96 -8.46
N ASN A 3 2.09 3.98 -7.56
CA ASN A 3 0.92 3.69 -6.73
C ASN A 3 0.96 4.39 -5.36
N SER A 4 1.07 5.73 -5.39
CA SER A 4 1.07 6.55 -4.17
C SER A 4 -0.28 7.25 -3.93
N LEU A 5 -0.58 7.54 -2.66
CA LEU A 5 -1.73 8.35 -2.25
C LEU A 5 -1.71 9.73 -2.94
N LYS A 6 -0.55 10.40 -3.00
CA LYS A 6 -0.45 11.70 -3.68
C LYS A 6 -0.84 11.62 -5.16
N SER A 7 -0.38 10.58 -5.87
CA SER A 7 -0.75 10.34 -7.27
C SER A 7 -2.24 10.08 -7.43
N SER A 8 -2.81 9.24 -6.55
CA SER A 8 -4.23 8.89 -6.56
C SER A 8 -5.12 10.12 -6.29
N TYR A 9 -4.78 10.91 -5.28
CA TYR A 9 -5.54 12.11 -4.92
C TYR A 9 -5.44 13.17 -6.01
N ALA A 10 -4.24 13.39 -6.57
CA ALA A 10 -4.03 14.33 -7.66
C ALA A 10 -4.81 13.91 -8.92
N PHE A 11 -4.83 12.62 -9.24
CA PHE A 11 -5.63 12.07 -10.32
C PHE A 11 -7.12 12.33 -10.10
N TRP A 12 -7.66 11.99 -8.93
CA TRP A 12 -9.08 12.19 -8.64
C TRP A 12 -9.48 13.68 -8.70
N ILE A 13 -8.68 14.59 -8.14
CA ILE A 13 -8.95 16.04 -8.23
C ILE A 13 -8.99 16.49 -9.68
N LYS A 14 -7.99 16.10 -10.49
CA LYS A 14 -7.85 16.55 -11.88
C LYS A 14 -8.90 15.95 -12.81
N GLU A 15 -9.12 14.64 -12.70
CA GLU A 15 -9.89 13.87 -13.66
C GLU A 15 -11.36 13.70 -13.25
N SER A 16 -11.68 13.85 -11.96
CA SER A 16 -13.05 13.78 -11.44
C SER A 16 -13.53 15.18 -11.04
N TYR A 17 -13.05 15.73 -9.92
CA TYR A 17 -13.67 16.93 -9.33
C TYR A 17 -13.57 18.18 -10.22
N LEU A 18 -12.40 18.48 -10.77
CA LEU A 18 -12.22 19.69 -11.57
C LEU A 18 -12.99 19.65 -12.89
N LYS A 19 -13.46 18.48 -13.33
CA LYS A 19 -14.31 18.31 -14.51
C LYS A 19 -15.81 18.41 -14.19
N GLU A 20 -16.21 18.44 -12.92
CA GLU A 20 -17.61 18.59 -12.54
C GLU A 20 -18.15 19.99 -12.89
N ASP A 21 -19.43 20.04 -13.29
CA ASP A 21 -20.11 21.27 -13.70
C ASP A 21 -20.35 22.23 -12.53
N LYS A 22 -20.72 21.70 -11.35
CA LYS A 22 -21.11 22.48 -10.16
C LYS A 22 -20.18 22.22 -8.98
N ARG A 23 -18.90 22.58 -9.15
CA ARG A 23 -17.87 22.49 -8.11
C ARG A 23 -17.83 23.74 -7.23
N LEU A 24 -17.97 23.57 -5.92
CA LEU A 24 -18.00 24.70 -4.97
C LEU A 24 -16.59 25.16 -4.56
N TYR A 25 -15.67 24.22 -4.36
CA TYR A 25 -14.33 24.45 -3.79
C TYR A 25 -13.22 24.36 -4.84
N LYS A 26 -13.45 24.94 -6.02
CA LYS A 26 -12.50 24.90 -7.16
C LYS A 26 -11.14 25.49 -6.79
N ALA A 27 -11.11 26.56 -6.00
CA ALA A 27 -9.88 27.25 -5.63
C ALA A 27 -9.03 26.38 -4.70
N GLU A 28 -9.65 25.81 -3.67
CA GLU A 28 -9.05 24.90 -2.70
C GLU A 28 -8.51 23.65 -3.40
N ALA A 29 -9.31 23.04 -4.29
CA ALA A 29 -8.89 21.89 -5.08
C ALA A 29 -7.67 22.17 -5.96
N LYS A 30 -7.58 23.36 -6.58
CA LYS A 30 -6.39 23.77 -7.35
C LYS A 30 -5.15 23.96 -6.48
N VAL A 31 -5.32 24.56 -5.30
CA VAL A 31 -4.21 24.75 -4.33
C VAL A 31 -3.73 23.39 -3.83
N MET A 32 -4.64 22.50 -3.46
CA MET A 32 -4.30 21.14 -3.03
C MET A 32 -3.59 20.37 -4.15
N LEU A 33 -4.10 20.43 -5.39
CA LEU A 33 -3.45 19.79 -6.54
C LEU A 33 -2.02 20.32 -6.77
N ALA A 34 -1.78 21.61 -6.57
CA ALA A 34 -0.43 22.16 -6.64
C ALA A 34 0.47 21.65 -5.50
N GLY A 35 -0.07 21.47 -4.29
CA GLY A 35 0.62 20.84 -3.16
C GLY A 35 0.99 19.38 -3.43
N LEU A 36 0.06 18.59 -3.96
CA LEU A 36 0.27 17.16 -4.27
C LEU A 36 1.31 16.91 -5.37
N LYS A 37 1.60 17.91 -6.21
CA LYS A 37 2.64 17.84 -7.25
C LYS A 37 4.05 18.04 -6.70
N LYS A 38 4.19 18.56 -5.48
CA LYS A 38 5.48 18.68 -4.81
C LYS A 38 5.95 17.30 -4.36
N ASP A 39 7.24 17.21 -4.06
CA ASP A 39 7.72 16.04 -3.34
C ASP A 39 7.37 16.22 -1.87
N ILE A 40 6.38 15.43 -1.41
CA ILE A 40 5.84 15.47 -0.06
C ILE A 40 5.84 14.06 0.53
N HIS A 41 6.10 14.00 1.83
CA HIS A 41 6.02 12.78 2.64
C HIS A 41 4.65 12.64 3.31
N PHE A 42 4.46 11.55 4.06
CA PHE A 42 3.18 11.21 4.67
C PHE A 42 2.62 12.30 5.61
N ASP A 43 3.43 12.82 6.52
CA ASP A 43 2.99 13.85 7.48
C ASP A 43 2.65 15.18 6.79
N GLU A 44 3.36 15.50 5.71
CA GLU A 44 3.07 16.67 4.88
C GLU A 44 1.77 16.49 4.08
N LEU A 45 1.49 15.27 3.60
CA LEU A 45 0.21 14.95 2.96
C LEU A 45 -0.96 15.08 3.96
N LEU A 46 -0.80 14.56 5.19
CA LEU A 46 -1.79 14.73 6.25
C LEU A 46 -2.04 16.21 6.55
N THR A 47 -0.98 16.99 6.72
CA THR A 47 -1.07 18.45 6.94
C THR A 47 -1.75 19.16 5.77
N LEU A 48 -1.46 18.77 4.53
CA LEU A 48 -2.09 19.33 3.34
C LEU A 48 -3.60 19.04 3.31
N VAL A 49 -4.01 17.81 3.62
CA VAL A 49 -5.43 17.42 3.70
C VAL A 49 -6.13 18.19 4.83
N GLU A 50 -5.54 18.25 6.02
CA GLU A 50 -6.10 18.94 7.19
C GLU A 50 -6.26 20.44 6.96
N SER A 51 -5.22 21.10 6.44
CA SER A 51 -5.27 22.53 6.14
C SER A 51 -6.27 22.86 5.03
N THR A 52 -6.50 21.94 4.08
CA THR A 52 -7.51 22.10 3.04
C THR A 52 -8.92 21.91 3.63
N LEU A 53 -9.12 20.90 4.47
CA LEU A 53 -10.39 20.63 5.15
C LEU A 53 -10.81 21.80 6.06
N ASN A 54 -9.87 22.44 6.76
CA ASN A 54 -10.16 23.58 7.63
C ASN A 54 -10.61 24.85 6.89
N LYS A 55 -10.37 24.93 5.57
CA LYS A 55 -10.87 26.03 4.72
C LYS A 55 -12.32 25.83 4.28
N ILE A 56 -12.86 24.63 4.45
CA ILE A 56 -14.24 24.32 4.11
C ILE A 56 -15.15 24.78 5.26
N PRO A 57 -16.16 25.65 5.01
CA PRO A 57 -17.07 26.13 6.04
C PRO A 57 -17.79 24.98 6.76
N LYS A 58 -17.80 24.99 8.10
CA LYS A 58 -18.35 23.91 8.95
C LYS A 58 -19.84 24.04 9.30
N GLY A 59 -20.56 24.99 8.69
CA GLY A 59 -21.96 25.32 9.04
C GLY A 59 -22.99 24.21 8.74
N VAL A 60 -24.08 24.19 9.50
CA VAL A 60 -25.11 23.11 9.52
C VAL A 60 -25.81 22.90 8.16
N GLU A 61 -25.94 23.94 7.32
CA GLU A 61 -26.49 23.84 5.96
C GLU A 61 -25.46 23.48 4.87
N PHE A 62 -24.16 23.47 5.19
CA PHE A 62 -23.10 23.23 4.20
C PHE A 62 -22.77 21.74 4.03
N PHE A 63 -22.92 20.94 5.09
CA PHE A 63 -22.75 19.49 4.99
C PHE A 63 -24.00 18.75 4.49
N SER A 64 -25.14 19.42 4.40
CA SER A 64 -26.34 18.88 3.74
C SER A 64 -26.30 19.01 2.21
N LYS A 65 -25.39 19.83 1.66
CA LYS A 65 -25.05 19.86 0.23
C LYS A 65 -23.77 19.07 -0.02
N GLY A 66 -23.91 17.78 -0.33
CA GLY A 66 -22.83 16.83 -0.60
C GLY A 66 -21.93 17.18 -1.79
N ASP A 67 -21.10 18.21 -1.67
CA ASP A 67 -19.98 18.44 -2.59
C ASP A 67 -18.98 17.28 -2.47
N SER A 68 -18.61 16.73 -3.63
CA SER A 68 -17.79 15.53 -3.73
C SER A 68 -16.38 15.77 -3.21
N PHE A 69 -15.82 16.98 -3.33
CA PHE A 69 -14.49 17.33 -2.86
C PHE A 69 -14.44 17.41 -1.34
N ALA A 70 -15.42 18.07 -0.71
CA ALA A 70 -15.52 18.10 0.74
C ALA A 70 -15.69 16.69 1.34
N THR A 71 -16.48 15.84 0.68
CA THR A 71 -16.69 14.45 1.08
C THR A 71 -15.39 13.64 0.96
N LYS A 72 -14.71 13.72 -0.19
CA LYS A 72 -13.43 13.03 -0.39
C LYS A 72 -12.32 13.50 0.53
N LEU A 73 -12.24 14.79 0.84
CA LEU A 73 -11.28 15.31 1.81
C LEU A 73 -11.47 14.70 3.19
N LYS A 74 -12.72 14.54 3.65
CA LYS A 74 -13.01 13.87 4.92
C LYS A 74 -12.60 12.40 4.88
N GLU A 75 -12.95 11.69 3.81
CA GLU A 75 -12.55 10.29 3.62
C GLU A 75 -11.03 10.12 3.66
N TRP A 76 -10.29 10.97 2.95
CA TRP A 76 -8.83 10.95 2.96
C TRP A 76 -8.25 11.30 4.32
N HIS A 77 -8.81 12.30 5.01
CA HIS A 77 -8.37 12.65 6.36
C HIS A 77 -8.52 11.47 7.33
N VAL A 78 -9.68 10.81 7.31
CA VAL A 78 -9.93 9.61 8.13
C VAL A 78 -8.99 8.46 7.76
N ASP A 79 -8.78 8.19 6.46
CA ASP A 79 -7.85 7.14 5.99
C ASP A 79 -6.40 7.40 6.44
N LEU A 80 -5.93 8.64 6.33
CA LEU A 80 -4.58 9.03 6.75
C LEU A 80 -4.39 8.91 8.27
N LEU A 81 -5.37 9.36 9.05
CA LEU A 81 -5.33 9.20 10.51
C LEU A 81 -5.32 7.71 10.91
N GLN A 82 -6.16 6.89 10.27
CA GLN A 82 -6.21 5.46 10.55
C GLN A 82 -4.88 4.77 10.19
N ARG A 83 -4.28 5.09 9.04
CA ARG A 83 -2.96 4.57 8.66
C ARG A 83 -1.90 4.91 9.70
N GLN A 84 -1.88 6.15 10.17
CA GLN A 84 -0.91 6.59 11.18
C GLN A 84 -1.13 5.87 12.50
N GLN A 85 -2.38 5.68 12.92
CA GLN A 85 -2.72 4.96 14.14
C GLN A 85 -2.34 3.48 14.04
N ASP A 86 -2.73 2.80 12.97
CA ASP A 86 -2.45 1.38 12.76
C ASP A 86 -0.94 1.12 12.70
N TYR A 87 -0.18 2.01 12.05
CA TYR A 87 1.28 1.92 12.01
C TYR A 87 1.94 2.10 13.38
N LYS A 88 1.45 3.03 14.20
CA LYS A 88 1.96 3.27 15.57
C LYS A 88 1.61 2.14 16.55
N GLN A 89 0.46 1.51 16.36
CA GLN A 89 0.02 0.39 17.20
C GLN A 89 0.64 -0.94 16.78
N PHE A 90 1.13 -1.02 15.55
CA PHE A 90 1.76 -2.22 15.04
C PHE A 90 3.16 -2.40 15.65
N ASP A 91 3.35 -3.53 16.32
CA ASP A 91 4.65 -3.92 16.85
C ASP A 91 5.36 -4.84 15.87
N LEU A 92 6.39 -4.31 15.22
CA LEU A 92 7.28 -5.03 14.31
C LEU A 92 7.96 -6.24 14.97
N SER A 93 8.14 -6.23 16.28
CA SER A 93 8.75 -7.34 17.02
C SER A 93 7.83 -8.56 17.10
N ASN A 94 6.51 -8.37 17.02
CA ASN A 94 5.55 -9.49 16.97
C ASN A 94 5.68 -10.31 15.68
N LEU A 95 6.26 -9.76 14.61
CA LEU A 95 6.60 -10.56 13.41
C LEU A 95 7.75 -11.54 13.64
N ASN A 96 8.52 -11.36 14.73
CA ASN A 96 9.71 -12.16 15.06
C ASN A 96 9.53 -13.11 16.23
N SER A 97 8.52 -12.90 17.07
CA SER A 97 8.45 -13.53 18.40
C SER A 97 7.82 -14.92 18.41
N GLU A 98 7.25 -15.38 17.30
CA GLU A 98 6.55 -16.65 17.24
C GLU A 98 7.34 -17.70 16.45
N ALA A 99 7.18 -18.97 16.82
CA ALA A 99 7.72 -20.10 16.08
C ALA A 99 7.00 -20.22 14.74
N VAL A 100 7.35 -19.34 13.81
CA VAL A 100 6.82 -19.35 12.45
C VAL A 100 7.66 -20.31 11.61
N ALA A 101 6.97 -21.10 10.79
CA ALA A 101 7.57 -22.08 9.88
C ALA A 101 8.64 -21.41 8.98
N ASP A 102 9.75 -22.11 8.74
CA ASP A 102 10.89 -21.57 8.00
C ASP A 102 10.52 -21.20 6.56
N GLU A 103 9.55 -21.92 5.99
CA GLU A 103 9.02 -21.79 4.65
C GLU A 103 8.45 -20.40 4.38
N VAL A 104 7.88 -19.73 5.39
CA VAL A 104 7.27 -18.39 5.22
C VAL A 104 8.19 -17.23 5.63
N LYS A 105 9.41 -17.52 6.09
CA LYS A 105 10.41 -16.48 6.41
C LYS A 105 10.67 -15.48 5.28
N PRO A 106 10.71 -15.87 3.99
CA PRO A 106 10.88 -14.91 2.91
C PRO A 106 9.79 -13.82 2.90
N LEU A 107 8.53 -14.20 3.13
CA LEU A 107 7.41 -13.27 3.21
C LEU A 107 7.55 -12.35 4.43
N LEU A 108 7.91 -12.89 5.60
CA LEU A 108 8.13 -12.07 6.80
C LEU A 108 9.26 -11.05 6.63
N ASN A 109 10.36 -11.45 6.01
CA ASN A 109 11.48 -10.56 5.74
C ASN A 109 11.10 -9.48 4.72
N LEU A 110 10.31 -9.83 3.70
CA LEU A 110 9.79 -8.87 2.74
C LEU A 110 8.85 -7.86 3.43
N LEU A 111 7.93 -8.35 4.28
CA LEU A 111 7.01 -7.54 5.09
C LEU A 111 7.76 -6.51 5.95
N LYS A 112 8.82 -6.91 6.66
CA LYS A 112 9.64 -5.97 7.43
C LYS A 112 10.26 -4.91 6.53
N THR A 113 10.88 -5.36 5.43
CA THR A 113 11.54 -4.45 4.48
C THR A 113 10.58 -3.38 3.96
N ILE A 114 9.34 -3.76 3.63
CA ILE A 114 8.35 -2.79 3.15
C ILE A 114 7.79 -1.89 4.25
N ILE A 115 7.61 -2.38 5.48
CA ILE A 115 7.03 -1.59 6.60
C ILE A 115 8.04 -0.58 7.16
N GLU A 116 9.33 -0.93 7.14
CA GLU A 116 10.43 -0.07 7.57
C GLU A 116 10.76 1.03 6.53
N ASP A 117 10.25 0.92 5.30
CA ASP A 117 10.44 1.95 4.28
C ASP A 117 9.66 3.25 4.64
N PRO A 118 10.32 4.42 4.67
CA PRO A 118 9.66 5.69 4.99
C PRO A 118 8.49 6.07 4.06
N SER A 119 8.46 5.52 2.84
CA SER A 119 7.40 5.75 1.86
C SER A 119 6.25 4.75 1.96
N PHE A 120 6.32 3.77 2.85
CA PHE A 120 5.30 2.73 3.01
C PHE A 120 3.90 3.30 3.19
N LEU A 121 3.73 4.21 4.15
CA LEU A 121 2.40 4.78 4.46
C LEU A 121 1.81 5.58 3.29
N MET A 122 2.66 6.07 2.39
CA MET A 122 2.25 6.74 1.16
C MET A 122 1.76 5.77 0.07
N HIS A 123 1.97 4.46 0.21
CA HIS A 123 1.53 3.47 -0.76
C HIS A 123 0.02 3.22 -0.63
N THR A 124 -0.71 3.14 -1.73
CA THR A 124 -2.18 2.96 -1.72
C THR A 124 -2.61 1.70 -0.97
N ARG A 125 -1.84 0.62 -1.07
CA ARG A 125 -2.07 -0.67 -0.41
C ARG A 125 -1.60 -0.79 1.05
N ALA A 126 -0.93 0.23 1.61
CA ALA A 126 -0.35 0.13 2.97
C ALA A 126 -1.41 -0.22 4.03
N GLN A 127 -2.59 0.41 3.95
CA GLN A 127 -3.69 0.16 4.87
C GLN A 127 -4.21 -1.29 4.81
N THR A 128 -4.17 -1.93 3.64
CA THR A 128 -4.56 -3.34 3.50
C THR A 128 -3.56 -4.27 4.20
N ILE A 129 -2.27 -3.96 4.08
CA ILE A 129 -1.20 -4.69 4.77
C ILE A 129 -1.34 -4.50 6.27
N LEU A 130 -1.42 -3.25 6.75
CA LEU A 130 -1.59 -2.91 8.16
C LEU A 130 -2.80 -3.64 8.78
N LYS A 131 -3.96 -3.60 8.13
CA LYS A 131 -5.15 -4.33 8.61
C LYS A 131 -4.97 -5.84 8.68
N THR A 132 -4.20 -6.43 7.76
CA THR A 132 -3.93 -7.86 7.74
C THR A 132 -3.00 -8.24 8.88
N ILE A 133 -1.92 -7.48 9.09
CA ILE A 133 -0.91 -7.79 10.10
C ILE A 133 -1.34 -7.44 11.53
N SER A 134 -2.25 -6.47 11.72
CA SER A 134 -2.79 -6.13 13.04
C SER A 134 -3.74 -7.19 13.63
N LYS A 135 -4.15 -8.19 12.84
CA LYS A 135 -5.00 -9.31 13.29
C LYS A 135 -4.14 -10.56 13.51
N LEU A 136 -3.38 -10.58 14.61
CA LEU A 136 -2.33 -11.58 14.86
C LEU A 136 -2.81 -13.03 14.68
N GLU A 137 -3.92 -13.43 15.30
CA GLU A 137 -4.46 -14.79 15.17
C GLU A 137 -4.81 -15.16 13.71
N GLN A 138 -5.32 -14.19 12.95
CA GLN A 138 -5.68 -14.40 11.55
C GLN A 138 -4.41 -14.48 10.70
N LEU A 139 -3.43 -13.62 10.97
CA LEU A 139 -2.12 -13.63 10.31
C LEU A 139 -1.43 -14.98 10.52
N GLN A 140 -1.39 -15.49 11.75
CA GLN A 140 -0.83 -16.81 12.07
C GLN A 140 -1.48 -17.94 11.28
N LYS A 141 -2.82 -17.95 11.21
CA LYS A 141 -3.56 -18.94 10.42
C LYS A 141 -3.23 -18.83 8.93
N THR A 142 -3.13 -17.62 8.40
CA THR A 142 -2.73 -17.38 7.01
C THR A 142 -1.30 -17.83 6.74
N LEU A 143 -0.34 -17.52 7.61
CA LEU A 143 1.05 -17.95 7.48
C LEU A 143 1.18 -19.47 7.57
N SER A 144 0.45 -20.10 8.51
CA SER A 144 0.44 -21.57 8.66
C SER A 144 -0.15 -22.24 7.42
N TYR A 145 -1.22 -21.67 6.86
CA TYR A 145 -1.80 -22.14 5.60
C TYR A 145 -0.79 -22.05 4.45
N ILE A 146 -0.08 -20.91 4.31
CA ILE A 146 0.94 -20.75 3.27
C ILE A 146 2.08 -21.77 3.42
N ALA A 147 2.53 -22.03 4.65
CA ALA A 147 3.59 -23.00 4.94
C ALA A 147 3.23 -24.44 4.54
N GLN A 148 1.93 -24.78 4.51
CA GLN A 148 1.45 -26.12 4.16
C GLN A 148 1.25 -26.31 2.65
N LEU A 149 1.43 -25.26 1.85
CA LEU A 149 1.25 -25.34 0.40
C LEU A 149 2.36 -26.18 -0.23
N PRO A 150 2.02 -27.02 -1.23
CA PRO A 150 3.03 -27.81 -1.93
C PRO A 150 4.03 -26.88 -2.65
N GLU A 151 5.31 -27.24 -2.59
CA GLU A 151 6.35 -26.49 -3.27
C GLU A 151 6.20 -26.60 -4.80
N ALA A 152 5.99 -25.47 -5.45
CA ALA A 152 6.16 -25.29 -6.87
C ALA A 152 7.59 -24.83 -7.17
N ILE A 153 8.14 -25.32 -8.28
CA ILE A 153 9.44 -24.91 -8.79
C ILE A 153 9.26 -23.52 -9.43
N LEU A 154 10.02 -22.53 -8.95
CA LEU A 154 10.05 -21.19 -9.54
C LEU A 154 10.31 -21.25 -11.05
N SER A 155 9.58 -20.45 -11.83
CA SER A 155 9.84 -20.35 -13.26
C SER A 155 11.25 -19.78 -13.53
N PRO A 156 11.95 -20.23 -14.59
CA PRO A 156 13.28 -19.72 -14.94
C PRO A 156 13.32 -18.20 -15.19
N GLU A 157 12.18 -17.59 -15.50
CA GLU A 157 12.04 -16.16 -15.77
C GLU A 157 12.03 -15.32 -14.49
N ALA A 158 11.41 -15.83 -13.42
CA ALA A 158 11.43 -15.20 -12.10
C ALA A 158 12.84 -15.16 -11.50
N GLN A 159 13.66 -16.18 -11.78
CA GLN A 159 15.04 -16.26 -11.30
C GLN A 159 15.95 -15.19 -11.93
N LYS A 160 15.67 -14.77 -13.17
CA LYS A 160 16.48 -13.82 -13.95
C LYS A 160 16.32 -12.35 -13.52
N LYS A 161 15.28 -12.00 -12.76
CA LYS A 161 15.08 -10.62 -12.30
C LYS A 161 16.02 -10.31 -11.12
N SER A 162 16.54 -9.07 -11.08
CA SER A 162 17.39 -8.55 -9.99
C SER A 162 16.54 -8.15 -8.80
N TYR A 163 15.91 -9.13 -8.15
CA TYR A 163 15.17 -8.93 -6.91
C TYR A 163 15.92 -9.52 -5.72
N SER A 164 15.64 -9.00 -4.52
CA SER A 164 16.17 -9.55 -3.28
C SER A 164 15.74 -11.01 -3.07
N THR A 165 16.51 -11.75 -2.28
CA THR A 165 16.20 -13.14 -1.93
C THR A 165 14.83 -13.26 -1.27
N ALA A 166 14.45 -12.31 -0.40
CA ALA A 166 13.13 -12.27 0.23
C ALA A 166 12.00 -12.11 -0.78
N HIS A 167 12.17 -11.25 -1.80
CA HIS A 167 11.18 -11.08 -2.86
C HIS A 167 11.05 -12.34 -3.72
N LYS A 168 12.18 -12.94 -4.13
CA LYS A 168 12.16 -14.19 -4.91
C LYS A 168 11.50 -15.35 -4.14
N GLY A 169 11.81 -15.50 -2.86
CA GLY A 169 11.16 -16.50 -2.02
C GLY A 169 9.67 -16.23 -1.83
N THR A 170 9.27 -14.96 -1.69
CA THR A 170 7.84 -14.59 -1.61
C THR A 170 7.11 -14.86 -2.93
N MET A 171 7.76 -14.64 -4.08
CA MET A 171 7.20 -15.02 -5.38
C MET A 171 7.00 -16.53 -5.47
N GLN A 172 7.92 -17.34 -4.94
CA GLN A 172 7.74 -18.79 -4.90
C GLN A 172 6.52 -19.18 -4.09
N LEU A 173 6.35 -18.60 -2.89
CA LEU A 173 5.16 -18.84 -2.07
C LEU A 173 3.87 -18.43 -2.79
N TYR A 174 3.90 -17.35 -3.58
CA TYR A 174 2.78 -16.95 -4.43
C TYR A 174 2.49 -17.96 -5.53
N ASP A 175 3.51 -18.46 -6.23
CA ASP A 175 3.33 -19.47 -7.28
C ASP A 175 2.79 -20.80 -6.71
N ASN A 176 3.29 -21.22 -5.54
CA ASN A 176 2.78 -22.38 -4.79
C ASN A 176 1.28 -22.23 -4.49
N HIS A 177 0.89 -21.03 -4.04
CA HIS A 177 -0.49 -20.71 -3.70
C HIS A 177 -1.41 -20.67 -4.93
N GLN A 178 -0.94 -20.09 -6.04
CA GLN A 178 -1.70 -20.00 -7.29
C GLN A 178 -2.11 -21.39 -7.82
N ALA A 179 -1.25 -22.40 -7.64
CA ALA A 179 -1.55 -23.78 -8.06
C ALA A 179 -2.75 -24.39 -7.31
N THR A 180 -3.06 -23.91 -6.11
CA THR A 180 -4.13 -24.42 -5.25
C THR A 180 -5.16 -23.36 -4.87
N TYR A 181 -5.19 -22.22 -5.59
CA TYR A 181 -6.01 -21.08 -5.25
C TYR A 181 -7.51 -21.40 -5.34
N LEU A 182 -8.24 -21.10 -4.27
CA LEU A 182 -9.68 -21.29 -4.18
C LEU A 182 -10.33 -19.99 -3.71
N GLU A 183 -11.08 -19.32 -4.60
CA GLU A 183 -11.76 -18.06 -4.29
C GLU A 183 -12.84 -18.18 -3.20
N SER A 184 -13.43 -19.36 -3.04
CA SER A 184 -14.44 -19.63 -2.01
C SER A 184 -13.84 -19.83 -0.61
N ASN A 185 -12.52 -20.01 -0.50
CA ASN A 185 -11.84 -20.24 0.77
C ASN A 185 -11.25 -18.93 1.31
N SER A 186 -11.71 -18.52 2.50
CA SER A 186 -11.30 -17.27 3.14
C SER A 186 -9.80 -17.21 3.48
N LEU A 187 -9.17 -18.32 3.84
CA LEU A 187 -7.73 -18.38 4.10
C LEU A 187 -6.91 -18.24 2.82
N SER A 188 -7.36 -18.87 1.74
CA SER A 188 -6.79 -18.73 0.39
C SER A 188 -6.87 -17.28 -0.11
N LEU A 189 -8.02 -16.62 0.08
CA LEU A 189 -8.17 -15.19 -0.24
C LEU A 189 -7.21 -14.31 0.56
N MET A 190 -7.06 -14.56 1.87
CA MET A 190 -6.15 -13.79 2.71
C MET A 190 -4.68 -14.05 2.38
N ALA A 191 -4.30 -15.29 2.10
CA ALA A 191 -2.96 -15.66 1.66
C ALA A 191 -2.61 -14.96 0.34
N ASN A 192 -3.51 -15.03 -0.65
CA ASN A 192 -3.36 -14.32 -1.91
C ASN A 192 -3.18 -12.81 -1.68
N GLY A 193 -4.08 -12.22 -0.87
CA GLY A 193 -4.05 -10.81 -0.54
C GLY A 193 -2.73 -10.40 0.08
N LEU A 194 -2.24 -11.15 1.07
CA LEU A 194 -0.98 -10.85 1.73
C LEU A 194 0.21 -10.94 0.76
N LEU A 195 0.33 -12.05 0.02
CA LEU A 195 1.42 -12.30 -0.92
C LEU A 195 1.46 -11.24 -2.03
N VAL A 196 0.34 -11.00 -2.70
CA VAL A 196 0.24 -10.03 -3.81
C VAL A 196 0.53 -8.61 -3.32
N ASN A 197 -0.08 -8.20 -2.21
CA ASN A 197 0.14 -6.84 -1.69
C ASN A 197 1.60 -6.61 -1.30
N CYS A 198 2.27 -7.58 -0.68
CA CYS A 198 3.68 -7.45 -0.30
C CYS A 198 4.59 -7.37 -1.53
N LEU A 199 4.38 -8.23 -2.52
CA LEU A 199 5.17 -8.25 -3.75
C LEU A 199 5.03 -6.93 -4.53
N GLU A 200 3.80 -6.45 -4.71
CA GLU A 200 3.54 -5.20 -5.43
C GLU A 200 4.11 -3.98 -4.70
N VAL A 201 3.86 -3.87 -3.40
CA VAL A 201 4.38 -2.74 -2.60
C VAL A 201 5.90 -2.72 -2.64
N TYR A 202 6.55 -3.87 -2.48
CA TYR A 202 8.00 -3.95 -2.59
C TYR A 202 8.50 -3.48 -3.97
N GLN A 203 7.86 -3.90 -5.06
CA GLN A 203 8.23 -3.47 -6.42
C GLN A 203 8.05 -1.97 -6.64
N ASP A 204 7.04 -1.35 -6.04
CA ASP A 204 6.79 0.08 -6.15
C ASP A 204 7.74 0.94 -5.28
N LEU A 205 8.21 0.38 -4.16
CA LEU A 205 9.15 1.03 -3.24
C LEU A 205 10.60 0.92 -3.72
N GLN A 206 11.00 -0.26 -4.18
CA GLN A 206 12.30 -0.43 -4.81
C GLN A 206 12.26 0.28 -6.16
N GLN A 207 12.85 1.48 -6.24
CA GLN A 207 13.11 2.11 -7.54
C GLN A 207 13.81 1.06 -8.42
N GLU A 208 13.22 0.71 -9.56
CA GLU A 208 13.90 -0.10 -10.56
C GLU A 208 15.29 0.53 -10.75
N GLU A 209 16.35 -0.16 -10.29
CA GLU A 209 17.71 0.31 -10.56
C GLU A 209 17.77 0.57 -12.07
N PRO A 210 18.20 1.76 -12.50
CA PRO A 210 18.39 1.99 -13.92
C PRO A 210 19.38 0.93 -14.36
N LYS A 211 18.93 0.00 -15.22
CA LYS A 211 19.80 -1.00 -15.85
C LYS A 211 21.08 -0.29 -16.19
N THR A 212 22.17 -0.66 -15.52
CA THR A 212 23.50 -0.13 -15.82
C THR A 212 23.65 -0.30 -17.33
N LYS A 213 23.61 0.82 -18.06
CA LYS A 213 23.97 0.82 -19.47
C LYS A 213 25.36 0.22 -19.47
N LYS A 214 25.50 -1.03 -19.92
CA LYS A 214 26.81 -1.61 -20.19
C LYS A 214 27.54 -0.56 -21.00
N CYS A 215 28.56 0.04 -20.39
CA CYS A 215 29.51 0.86 -21.09
C CYS A 215 30.16 -0.12 -22.07
N LEU A 216 29.72 -0.10 -23.33
CA LEU A 216 30.46 -0.71 -24.40
C LEU A 216 31.74 0.12 -24.49
N ILE A 217 32.78 -0.38 -23.84
CA ILE A 217 34.14 0.07 -24.09
C ILE A 217 34.38 -0.30 -25.56
N MET A 218 34.41 0.73 -26.41
CA MET A 218 34.98 0.66 -27.75
C MET A 218 36.48 0.89 -27.66
#